data_AF-A0A7V0J113-F1
#
_entry.id   AF-A0A7V0J113-F1
#
_cell.length_a   1.000
_cell.length_b   1.000
_cell.length_c   1.000
_cell.angle_alpha   90.00
_cell.angle_beta   90.00
_cell.angle_gamma   90.00
#
_symmetry.space_group_name_H-M   'P 1'
#
loop_
_entity.id
_entity.type
_entity.pdbx_description
1 polymer ?
#
loop_
_entity_poly.entity_id
_entity_poly.type
_entity_poly.pdbx_seq_one_letter_code
_entity_poly.pdbx_strand_id
1 'polypeptide(L)'
;MLEHVVLFRLPPGQLAGLDGFISALKQFLGECGDIVESRVVGDLGLRAANDRAYHVMAVIRFEDAASFLDYVGSEAHQTFLRDVIRARNVALAGIQVPSKTLEC
;
A
#
# COMPACT_ATOMS: atom_id res chain seq x y z
N MET A 1 -11.32 1.26 18.04
CA MET A 1 -10.09 0.90 17.32
C MET A 1 -10.44 -0.08 16.21
N LEU A 2 -10.09 0.25 14.97
CA LEU A 2 -10.33 -0.55 13.77
C LEU A 2 -8.98 -0.94 13.14
N GLU A 3 -8.83 -2.20 12.74
CA GLU A 3 -7.64 -2.69 12.03
C GLU A 3 -8.01 -3.05 10.59
N HIS A 4 -7.34 -2.40 9.63
CA HIS A 4 -7.48 -2.64 8.21
C HIS A 4 -6.24 -3.37 7.69
N VAL A 5 -6.44 -4.60 7.20
CA VAL A 5 -5.36 -5.46 6.70
C VAL A 5 -5.50 -5.64 5.19
N VAL A 6 -4.44 -5.34 4.46
CA VAL A 6 -4.39 -5.45 3.00
C VAL A 6 -3.24 -6.37 2.59
N LEU A 7 -3.55 -7.32 1.72
CA LEU A 7 -2.57 -8.24 1.13
C LEU A 7 -2.42 -7.93 -0.36
N PHE A 8 -1.20 -7.62 -0.79
CA PHE A 8 -0.90 -7.29 -2.19
C PHE A 8 -0.23 -8.46 -2.90
N ARG A 9 -0.75 -8.76 -4.08
CA ARG A 9 -0.11 -9.67 -5.03
C ARG A 9 0.33 -8.88 -6.25
N LEU A 10 1.64 -8.72 -6.43
CA LEU A 10 2.22 -8.15 -7.63
C LEU A 10 2.06 -9.11 -8.83
N PRO A 11 1.86 -8.58 -10.06
CA PRO A 11 1.88 -9.36 -11.28
C PRO A 11 3.22 -10.08 -11.52
N PRO A 12 3.22 -11.20 -12.26
CA PRO A 12 4.46 -11.83 -12.73
C PRO A 12 5.34 -10.80 -13.47
N GLY A 13 6.65 -10.81 -13.19
CA GLY A 13 7.62 -9.89 -13.80
C GLY A 13 7.76 -8.52 -13.11
N GLN A 14 6.92 -8.21 -12.12
CA GLN A 14 7.02 -6.96 -11.33
C GLN A 14 7.67 -7.14 -9.96
N LEU A 15 8.13 -8.35 -9.63
CA LEU A 15 8.81 -8.64 -8.36
C LEU A 15 10.12 -7.87 -8.18
N ALA A 16 10.79 -7.49 -9.27
CA ALA A 16 11.97 -6.64 -9.22
C ALA A 16 11.67 -5.23 -8.65
N GLY A 17 10.41 -4.80 -8.65
CA GLY A 17 9.96 -3.54 -8.05
C GLY A 17 9.31 -3.68 -6.67
N LEU A 18 9.42 -4.84 -6.02
CA LEU A 18 8.78 -5.11 -4.73
C LEU A 18 9.24 -4.14 -3.64
N ASP A 19 10.55 -3.91 -3.51
CA ASP A 19 11.10 -3.01 -2.48
C ASP A 19 10.70 -1.56 -2.71
N GLY A 20 10.63 -1.14 -3.98
CA GLY A 20 10.13 0.19 -4.37
C GLY A 20 8.65 0.35 -4.01
N PHE A 21 7.83 -0.67 -4.28
CA PHE A 21 6.43 -0.69 -3.90
C PHE A 21 6.23 -0.63 -2.38
N ILE A 22 6.98 -1.43 -1.60
CA ILE A 22 6.94 -1.39 -0.14
C ILE A 22 7.32 0.00 0.39
N SER A 23 8.35 0.61 -0.20
CA SER A 23 8.84 1.94 0.21
C SER A 23 7.80 3.03 -0.08
N ALA A 24 7.21 3.03 -1.29
CA ALA A 24 6.14 3.95 -1.67
C ALA A 24 4.90 3.79 -0.78
N LEU A 25 4.51 2.56 -0.46
CA LEU A 25 3.38 2.28 0.42
C LEU A 25 3.64 2.76 1.86
N LYS A 26 4.86 2.56 2.39
CA LYS A 26 5.25 3.10 3.71
C LYS A 26 5.22 4.62 3.74
N GLN A 27 5.74 5.27 2.71
CA GLN A 27 5.75 6.71 2.62
C GLN A 27 4.31 7.26 2.61
N PHE A 28 3.47 6.75 1.70
CA PHE A 28 2.06 7.16 1.61
C PHE A 28 1.31 7.01 2.94
N LEU A 29 1.44 5.86 3.60
CA LEU A 29 0.77 5.61 4.88
C LEU A 29 1.34 6.44 6.04
N GLY A 30 2.58 6.93 5.92
CA GLY A 30 3.19 7.83 6.90
C GLY A 30 2.75 9.29 6.75
N GLU A 31 2.22 9.66 5.58
CA GLU A 31 1.74 11.01 5.27
C GLU A 31 0.23 11.18 5.55
N CYS A 32 -0.50 10.08 5.79
CA CYS A 32 -1.93 10.10 6.12
C CYS A 32 -2.15 10.37 7.62
N GLY A 33 -2.69 11.56 7.97
CA GLY A 33 -2.91 11.99 9.36
C GLY A 33 -3.89 11.14 10.18
N ASP A 34 -4.85 10.47 9.52
CA ASP A 34 -5.90 9.69 10.19
C ASP A 34 -5.45 8.30 10.67
N ILE A 35 -4.19 7.93 10.37
CA ILE A 35 -3.63 6.63 10.72
C ILE A 35 -2.94 6.70 12.08
N VAL A 36 -3.42 5.90 13.04
CA VAL A 36 -2.80 5.77 14.36
C VAL A 36 -1.49 4.98 14.29
N GLU A 37 -1.48 3.92 13.49
CA GLU A 37 -0.31 3.07 13.30
C GLU A 37 -0.37 2.38 11.94
N SER A 38 0.74 2.31 11.23
CA SER A 38 0.88 1.49 10.03
C SER A 38 2.12 0.59 10.09
N ARG A 39 1.99 -0.62 9.54
CA ARG A 39 3.10 -1.56 9.34
C ARG A 39 3.00 -2.16 7.96
N VAL A 40 4.10 -2.15 7.22
CA VAL A 40 4.20 -2.76 5.89
C VAL A 40 5.35 -3.75 5.89
N VAL A 41 5.06 -5.00 5.55
CA VAL A 41 6.02 -6.10 5.53
C VAL A 41 5.94 -6.89 4.23
N GLY A 42 7.10 -7.30 3.71
CA GLY A 42 7.18 -8.26 2.61
C GLY A 42 6.97 -9.69 3.09
N ASP A 43 6.48 -10.56 2.21
CA ASP A 43 6.41 -11.99 2.47
C ASP A 43 7.81 -12.59 2.59
N LEU A 44 8.02 -13.43 3.61
CA LEU A 44 9.32 -14.02 3.94
C LEU A 44 9.64 -15.26 3.09
N GLY A 45 8.76 -15.67 2.17
CA GLY A 45 8.95 -16.85 1.34
C GLY A 45 8.99 -18.17 2.13
N LEU A 46 8.55 -18.17 3.39
CA LEU A 46 8.64 -19.31 4.32
C LEU A 46 7.84 -20.54 3.85
N ARG A 47 6.92 -20.34 2.90
CA ARG A 47 6.28 -21.41 2.14
C ARG A 47 6.60 -21.24 0.67
N ALA A 48 7.80 -21.68 0.27
CA ALA A 48 8.13 -21.89 -1.13
C ALA A 48 7.06 -22.80 -1.76
N ALA A 49 6.55 -22.42 -2.93
CA ALA A 49 5.56 -23.17 -3.74
C ALA A 49 4.06 -22.98 -3.40
N ASN A 50 3.61 -21.78 -3.02
CA ASN A 50 2.21 -21.43 -3.22
C ASN A 50 2.08 -20.36 -4.32
N ASP A 51 1.62 -20.77 -5.50
CA ASP A 51 1.34 -19.88 -6.64
C ASP A 51 0.23 -18.86 -6.37
N ARG A 52 -0.31 -18.85 -5.15
CA ARG A 52 -1.25 -17.86 -4.61
C ARG A 52 -0.65 -16.96 -3.53
N ALA A 53 0.68 -16.98 -3.33
CA ALA A 53 1.34 -16.15 -2.34
C ALA A 53 1.08 -14.66 -2.59
N TYR A 54 0.77 -13.94 -1.51
CA TYR A 54 0.85 -12.49 -1.48
C TYR A 54 2.30 -12.11 -1.21
N HIS A 55 2.73 -10.96 -1.72
CA HIS A 55 4.12 -10.51 -1.63
C HIS A 55 4.30 -9.43 -0.55
N VAL A 56 3.23 -8.71 -0.21
CA VAL A 56 3.25 -7.64 0.79
C VAL A 56 1.99 -7.69 1.64
N MET A 57 2.13 -7.44 2.93
CA MET A 57 1.05 -7.17 3.86
C MET A 57 1.20 -5.75 4.41
N ALA A 58 0.09 -5.00 4.43
CA ALA A 58 -0.04 -3.77 5.18
C ALA A 58 -1.09 -3.93 6.28
N VAL A 59 -0.76 -3.51 7.49
CA VAL A 59 -1.67 -3.41 8.63
C VAL A 59 -1.77 -1.95 9.01
N ILE A 60 -2.99 -1.42 9.03
CA ILE A 60 -3.27 -0.01 9.27
C ILE A 60 -4.30 0.07 10.40
N ARG A 61 -4.04 0.89 11.41
CA ARG A 61 -4.91 1.07 12.57
C ARG A 61 -5.51 2.46 12.58
N PHE A 62 -6.80 2.50 12.84
CA PHE A 62 -7.60 3.70 12.97
C PHE A 62 -8.24 3.75 14.36
N GLU A 63 -8.49 4.95 14.86
CA GLU A 63 -9.17 5.14 16.15
C GLU A 63 -10.57 4.53 16.11
N ASP A 64 -11.31 4.76 15.04
CA ASP A 64 -12.67 4.28 14.84
C ASP A 64 -13.02 4.07 13.36
N ALA A 65 -14.29 3.74 13.10
CA ALA A 65 -14.80 3.53 11.76
C ALA A 65 -14.96 4.84 10.96
N ALA A 66 -15.16 5.98 11.62
CA ALA A 66 -15.27 7.27 10.94
C ALA A 66 -13.92 7.67 10.33
N SER A 67 -12.85 7.58 11.12
CA SER A 67 -11.47 7.85 10.68
C SER A 67 -11.05 6.95 9.51
N PHE A 68 -11.49 5.67 9.53
CA PHE A 68 -11.28 4.77 8.39
C PHE A 68 -12.04 5.21 7.14
N LEU A 69 -13.29 5.64 7.29
CA LEU A 69 -14.12 6.11 6.18
C LEU A 69 -13.58 7.40 5.54
N ASP A 70 -13.09 8.32 6.37
CA ASP A 70 -12.44 9.55 5.92
C ASP A 70 -11.15 9.21 5.13
N TYR A 71 -10.32 8.31 5.68
CA TYR A 71 -9.13 7.81 4.98
C TYR A 71 -9.45 7.20 3.61
N VAL A 72 -10.42 6.28 3.50
CA VAL A 72 -10.75 5.67 2.19
C VAL A 72 -11.45 6.63 1.23
N GLY A 73 -12.13 7.64 1.77
CA GLY A 73 -12.77 8.71 1.00
C GLY A 73 -11.80 9.79 0.50
N SER A 74 -10.62 9.91 1.13
CA SER A 74 -9.63 10.95 0.81
C SER A 74 -9.14 10.89 -0.65
N GLU A 75 -8.88 12.07 -1.23
CA GLU A 75 -8.33 12.17 -2.59
C GLU A 75 -6.95 11.51 -2.68
N ALA A 76 -6.16 11.59 -1.61
CA ALA A 76 -4.85 10.97 -1.49
C ALA A 76 -4.95 9.44 -1.61
N HIS A 77 -5.86 8.79 -0.86
CA HIS A 77 -6.07 7.34 -0.96
C HIS A 77 -6.56 6.92 -2.35
N GLN A 78 -7.53 7.66 -2.91
CA GLN A 78 -8.05 7.39 -4.25
C GLN A 78 -6.97 7.56 -5.32
N THR A 79 -6.09 8.54 -5.17
CA THR A 79 -4.96 8.77 -6.08
C THR A 79 -3.90 7.70 -5.94
N PHE A 80 -3.52 7.33 -4.72
CA PHE A 80 -2.61 6.22 -4.48
C PHE A 80 -3.13 4.91 -5.09
N LEU A 81 -4.40 4.57 -4.89
CA LEU A 81 -5.01 3.40 -5.53
C LEU A 81 -4.96 3.50 -7.05
N ARG A 82 -5.29 4.65 -7.64
CA ARG A 82 -5.21 4.85 -9.09
C ARG A 82 -3.79 4.69 -9.60
N ASP A 83 -2.79 5.23 -8.92
CA ASP A 83 -1.39 5.20 -9.34
C ASP A 83 -0.80 3.81 -9.16
N VAL A 84 -1.08 3.12 -8.06
CA VAL A 84 -0.67 1.72 -7.85
C VAL A 84 -1.35 0.80 -8.86
N ILE A 85 -2.66 0.96 -9.10
CA ILE A 85 -3.40 0.14 -10.08
C ILE A 85 -2.94 0.45 -11.50
N ARG A 86 -2.64 1.71 -11.85
CA ARG A 86 -2.15 2.10 -13.18
C ARG A 86 -0.68 1.74 -13.39
N ALA A 87 0.17 1.82 -12.37
CA ALA A 87 1.54 1.34 -12.42
C ALA A 87 1.61 -0.19 -12.60
N ARG A 88 0.52 -0.94 -12.40
CA ARG A 88 0.45 -2.34 -12.87
C ARG A 88 0.63 -2.45 -14.39
N ASN A 89 0.42 -1.39 -15.17
CA ASN A 89 0.65 -1.37 -16.63
C ASN A 89 2.02 -0.83 -17.04
N VAL A 90 2.81 -0.22 -16.14
CA VAL A 90 4.13 0.37 -16.44
C VAL A 90 5.08 -0.05 -15.32
N ALA A 91 6.11 -0.85 -15.64
CA ALA A 91 7.08 -1.41 -14.70
C ALA A 91 7.26 -0.57 -13.42
N LEU A 92 6.99 -1.17 -12.25
CA LEU A 92 7.01 -0.55 -10.91
C LEU A 92 8.31 0.18 -10.52
N ALA A 93 9.32 0.20 -11.40
CA ALA A 93 10.60 0.90 -11.25
C ALA A 93 10.49 2.44 -11.26
N GLY A 94 9.28 3.01 -11.44
CA GLY A 94 9.08 4.45 -11.58
C GLY A 94 7.92 5.05 -10.79
N ILE A 95 7.37 4.36 -9.78
CA ILE A 95 6.33 4.97 -8.92
C ILE A 95 7.00 6.05 -8.06
N GLN A 96 6.94 7.30 -8.54
CA GLN A 96 7.11 8.47 -7.68
C GLN A 96 5.73 8.80 -7.10
N VAL A 97 5.61 8.75 -5.77
CA VAL A 97 4.43 9.31 -5.09
C VAL A 97 4.48 10.82 -5.32
N PRO A 98 3.51 11.42 -6.06
CA PRO A 98 3.57 12.84 -6.36
C PRO A 98 3.46 13.64 -5.06
N SER A 99 4.47 14.44 -4.73
CA SER A 99 4.56 15.15 -3.44
C SER A 99 3.48 16.22 -3.22
N LYS A 100 2.63 16.49 -4.22
CA LYS A 100 1.59 17.54 -4.18
C LYS A 100 0.20 17.02 -3.82
N THR A 101 0.03 15.71 -3.63
CA THR A 101 -1.27 15.07 -3.44
C THR A 101 -1.48 14.50 -2.03
N LEU A 102 -0.64 14.92 -1.08
CA LEU A 102 -0.42 14.21 0.20
C LEU A 102 -1.07 14.86 1.41
N GLU A 103 -2.06 15.72 1.22
CA GLU A 103 -2.91 16.17 2.31
C GLU A 103 -4.17 15.31 2.27
N CYS A 104 -4.25 14.35 3.20
CA CYS A 104 -5.49 13.62 3.51
C CYS A 104 -6.43 14.52 4.30
#